data_AF-A0A7X9DHW7-F1
#
_entry.id   AF-A0A7X9DHW7-F1
#
_cell.length_a   1.000
_cell.length_b   1.000
_cell.length_c   1.000
_cell.angle_alpha   90.00
_cell.angle_beta   90.00
_cell.angle_gamma   90.00
#
_symmetry.space_group_name_H-M   'P 1'
#
loop_
_entity.id
_entity.type
_entity.pdbx_description
1 polymer ?
#
loop_
_entity_poly.entity_id
_entity_poly.type
_entity_poly.pdbx_seq_one_letter_code
_entity_poly.pdbx_strand_id
1 'polypeptide(L)' 'MAVITSYISIATQGQGDIIDITLDAQKIITGNKIQDELLCLFVPGSTAAITTIEFEPGLQ' A
#
# COMPACT_ATOMS: atom_id res chain seq x y z
N MET A 1 22.14 -8.28 0.06
CA MET A 1 20.93 -7.50 0.37
C MET A 1 20.08 -7.48 -0.88
N ALA A 2 18.91 -8.12 -0.85
CA ALA A 2 18.00 -8.14 -1.99
C ALA A 2 17.09 -6.90 -1.93
N VAL A 3 16.82 -6.28 -3.08
CA VAL A 3 15.84 -5.20 -3.21
C VAL A 3 14.85 -5.64 -4.28
N ILE A 4 13.57 -5.65 -3.94
CA ILE A 4 12.48 -6.01 -4.84
C ILE A 4 11.61 -4.77 -4.99
N THR A 5 11.29 -4.41 -6.23
CA THR A 5 10.41 -3.29 -6.55
C THR A 5 9.18 -3.83 -7.25
N SER A 6 8.01 -3.47 -6.71
CA SER A 6 6.70 -3.86 -7.22
C SER A 6 5.82 -2.62 -7.33
N TYR A 7 4.80 -2.68 -8.18
CA TYR A 7 3.87 -1.59 -8.41
C TYR A 7 2.44 -2.07 -8.11
N ILE A 8 1.66 -1.21 -7.45
CA ILE A 8 0.22 -1.38 -7.26
C ILE A 8 -0.46 -0.27 -8.05
N SER A 9 -1.31 -0.64 -9.01
CA SER A 9 -2.09 0.31 -9.81
C SER A 9 -3.49 0.41 -9.24
N ILE A 10 -3.94 1.63 -8.93
CA ILE A 10 -5.22 1.90 -8.29
C ILE A 10 -6.01 2.92 -9.12
N ALA A 11 -7.28 2.63 -9.35
CA ALA A 11 -8.22 3.57 -9.93
C ALA A 11 -9.08 4.16 -8.80
N THR A 12 -9.07 5.50 -8.67
CA THR A 12 -9.81 6.23 -7.64
C THR A 12 -11.08 6.86 -8.19
N GLN A 13 -12.09 7.05 -7.35
CA GLN A 13 -13.29 7.85 -7.64
C GLN A 13 -13.08 9.36 -7.48
N GLY A 14 -11.91 9.79 -6.98
CA GLY A 14 -11.53 11.20 -6.85
C GLY A 14 -11.27 11.60 -5.41
N GLN A 15 -11.65 12.84 -5.07
CA GLN A 15 -11.34 13.45 -3.77
C GLN A 15 -11.92 12.64 -2.60
N GLY A 16 -11.08 12.32 -1.61
CA GLY A 16 -11.51 11.63 -0.39
C GLY A 16 -11.77 10.13 -0.56
N ASP A 17 -11.38 9.54 -1.70
CA ASP A 17 -11.47 8.10 -1.89
C ASP A 17 -10.38 7.38 -1.08
N ILE A 18 -10.80 6.60 -0.08
CA ILE A 18 -9.91 5.83 0.79
C ILE A 18 -9.99 4.37 0.36
N ILE A 19 -8.85 3.83 -0.07
CA ILE A 19 -8.75 2.48 -0.60
C ILE A 19 -7.82 1.69 0.30
N ASP A 20 -8.33 0.61 0.89
CA ASP A 20 -7.52 -0.33 1.66
C ASP A 20 -6.62 -1.16 0.72
N ILE A 21 -5.31 -1.02 0.89
CA ILE A 21 -4.27 -1.72 0.13
C ILE A 21 -3.56 -2.81 0.93
N THR A 22 -4.07 -3.16 2.12
CA THR A 22 -3.41 -4.10 3.05
C THR A 22 -3.15 -5.45 2.40
N LEU A 23 -4.14 -6.00 1.69
CA LEU A 23 -3.98 -7.28 1.00
C LEU A 23 -2.99 -7.20 -0.17
N ASP A 24 -2.90 -6.07 -0.86
CA ASP A 24 -1.96 -5.90 -1.97
C ASP A 24 -0.52 -5.77 -1.46
N ALA A 25 -0.30 -5.02 -0.39
CA ALA A 25 0.96 -4.98 0.33
C ALA A 25 1.37 -6.36 0.86
N GLN A 26 0.43 -7.12 1.44
CA GLN A 26 0.68 -8.48 1.92
C GLN A 26 1.08 -9.44 0.79
N LYS A 27 0.43 -9.39 -0.37
CA LYS A 27 0.78 -10.24 -1.52
C LYS A 27 2.21 -10.00 -1.99
N ILE A 28 2.71 -8.75 -1.92
CA ILE A 28 4.08 -8.41 -2.34
C ILE A 28 5.12 -9.10 -1.44
N ILE A 29 4.88 -9.13 -0.13
CA ILE A 29 5.82 -9.73 0.84
C ILE A 29 5.68 -11.26 0.93
N THR A 30 4.47 -11.81 0.82
CA THR A 30 4.22 -13.25 1.05
C THR A 30 4.85 -14.15 -0.03
N GLY A 31 5.21 -13.59 -1.19
CA GLY A 31 5.82 -14.32 -2.30
C GLY A 31 7.34 -14.52 -2.21
N ASN A 32 8.00 -13.92 -1.23
CA ASN A 32 9.46 -13.93 -1.15
C ASN A 32 9.99 -14.78 0.03
N LYS A 33 11.30 -15.07 0.05
CA LYS A 33 11.93 -15.96 1.06
C LYS A 33 12.70 -15.17 2.13
N ILE A 34 12.37 -13.90 2.33
CA ILE A 34 13.07 -13.03 3.28
C ILE A 34 12.34 -13.12 4.62
N GLN A 35 13.06 -13.38 5.71
CA GLN A 35 12.46 -13.48 7.04
C GLN A 35 12.27 -12.10 7.69
N ASP A 36 13.27 -11.24 7.54
CA ASP A 36 13.29 -9.89 8.10
C ASP A 36 13.28 -8.87 6.96
N GLU A 37 12.11 -8.29 6.70
CA GLU A 37 11.88 -7.39 5.58
C GLU A 37 11.52 -5.97 6.02
N LEU A 38 11.87 -5.01 5.17
CA LEU A 38 11.35 -3.65 5.23
C LEU A 38 10.53 -3.39 3.96
N LEU A 39 9.22 -3.27 4.11
CA LEU A 39 8.35 -2.82 3.03
C LEU A 39 8.27 -1.29 3.04
N CYS A 40 8.74 -0.66 1.98
CA CYS A 40 8.56 0.76 1.73
C CYS A 40 7.43 0.96 0.72
N LEU A 41 6.32 1.55 1.18
CA LEU A 41 5.23 1.98 0.30
C LEU A 41 5.39 3.47 -0.02
N PHE A 42 5.30 3.81 -1.29
CA PHE A 42 5.50 5.16 -1.77
C PHE A 42 4.49 5.49 -2.87
N VAL A 43 3.82 6.64 -2.73
CA VAL A 43 2.99 7.23 -3.77
C VAL A 43 3.79 8.33 -4.48
N PRO A 44 4.08 8.21 -5.78
CA PRO A 44 4.88 9.19 -6.50
C PRO A 44 4.16 10.51 -6.78
N GLY A 45 2.83 10.54 -6.66
CA GLY A 45 2.00 11.73 -6.89
C GLY A 45 1.89 12.62 -5.65
N SER A 46 1.76 13.94 -5.86
CA SER A 46 1.66 14.93 -4.78
C SER A 46 0.26 15.11 -4.20
N THR A 47 -0.76 14.46 -4.79
CA THR A 47 -2.18 14.64 -4.44
C THR A 47 -2.81 13.41 -3.80
N ALA A 48 -1.98 12.45 -3.37
CA ALA A 48 -2.38 11.26 -2.65
C ALA A 48 -1.40 11.03 -1.50
N ALA A 49 -1.84 10.29 -0.49
CA ALA A 49 -1.02 9.93 0.66
C ALA A 49 -1.21 8.45 0.99
N ILE A 50 -0.23 7.88 1.68
CA ILE A 50 -0.32 6.55 2.25
C ILE A 50 -0.30 6.73 3.77
N THR A 51 -1.28 6.15 4.44
CA THR A 51 -1.38 6.16 5.89
C THR A 51 -1.79 4.78 6.39
N THR A 52 -1.60 4.55 7.68
CA THR A 52 -2.08 3.35 8.37
C THR A 52 -3.15 3.79 9.36
N ILE A 53 -4.38 3.34 9.16
CA ILE A 53 -5.53 3.58 10.04
C ILE A 53 -6.39 2.31 10.09
N GLU A 54 -7.29 2.23 11.05
CA GLU A 54 -8.37 1.23 11.01
C GLU A 54 -9.32 1.55 9.85
N PHE A 55 -9.63 0.56 9.02
CA PHE A 55 -10.53 0.73 7.88
C PHE A 55 -11.93 0.24 8.23
N GLU A 56 -12.76 1.12 8.78
CA GLU A 56 -14.15 0.83 9.13
C GLU A 56 -15.15 1.86 8.55
N PRO A 57 -16.41 1.45 8.29
CA PRO A 57 -17.46 2.38 7.86
C PRO A 57 -17.77 3.42 8.95
N GLY A 58 -17.27 4.64 8.77
CA GLY A 58 -17.48 5.75 9.72
C GLY A 58 -16.22 6.55 10.03
N LEU A 59 -15.04 5.97 9.74
CA LEU A 59 -13.77 6.65 9.82
C LEU A 59 -13.42 7.26 8.44
N GLN A 60 -13.11 8.55 8.40
CA GLN A 60 -12.51 9.24 7.24
C GLN A 60 -11.18 9.88 7.66
#